data_AF-A0A973CFX4-F1
#
_entry.id   AF-A0A973CFX4-F1
#
_cell.length_a   1.000
_cell.length_b   1.000
_cell.length_c   1.000
_cell.angle_alpha   90.00
_cell.angle_beta   90.00
_cell.angle_gamma   90.00
#
_symmetry.space_group_name_H-M   'P 1'
#
loop_
_entity.id
_entity.type
_entity.pdbx_description
1 polymer ?
#
loop_
_entity_poly.entity_id
_entity_poly.type
_entity_poly.pdbx_seq_one_letter_code
_entity_poly.pdbx_strand_id
1 'polypeptide(L)'
;PKMVFPGGLLLGCEAGTLNVAKLKGTHTAMKTGMIGAEAVFAAMALNRYKANEKQEQEQEQDLNKALNKDATLNEEIGTGNSLEHFTLLYKASWVYQELYQSRNFAPITHRCNAMLGVTWFEQNILHKSLPFTLHDSKPDHSQLQNVSRSSTITYPKPDNLLTFDRLSSVFLANIQHDADQPCHLKLIDPSIPICTNLPRFAEPAQRYCPAAVYEIVMIDKEVKFQINAENCIHCKACDIKDPSQNIVWTPPEGGGGPNYSGM
;
A
#
# COMPACT_ATOMS: atom_id res chain seq x y z
N PRO A 1 -1.95 -2.07 9.73
CA PRO A 1 -2.73 -3.31 9.47
C PRO A 1 -2.15 -4.47 10.27
N LYS A 2 -2.83 -5.62 10.36
CA LYS A 2 -2.21 -6.86 10.84
C LYS A 2 -1.19 -7.31 9.79
N MET A 3 0.08 -7.47 10.17
CA MET A 3 1.17 -7.77 9.24
C MET A 3 1.38 -9.27 8.99
N VAL A 4 0.68 -10.12 9.75
CA VAL A 4 0.79 -11.58 9.67
C VAL A 4 -0.57 -12.18 9.33
N PHE A 5 -0.59 -13.08 8.35
CA PHE A 5 -1.76 -13.85 7.97
C PHE A 5 -1.35 -15.29 7.60
N PRO A 6 -2.29 -16.26 7.55
CA PRO A 6 -1.96 -17.64 7.20
C PRO A 6 -1.25 -17.71 5.84
N GLY A 7 -0.01 -18.19 5.84
CA GLY A 7 0.80 -18.35 4.63
C GLY A 7 1.57 -17.10 4.18
N GLY A 8 1.52 -15.97 4.88
CA GLY A 8 2.26 -14.79 4.42
C GLY A 8 2.44 -13.64 5.42
N LEU A 9 3.23 -12.65 4.97
CA LEU A 9 3.57 -11.43 5.70
C LEU A 9 3.34 -10.21 4.80
N LEU A 10 2.86 -9.11 5.40
CA LEU A 10 2.91 -7.78 4.78
C LEU A 10 4.12 -7.03 5.32
N LEU A 11 4.97 -6.51 4.43
CA LEU A 11 6.23 -5.84 4.77
C LEU A 11 6.36 -4.51 4.01
N GLY A 12 7.31 -3.67 4.41
CA GLY A 12 7.61 -2.41 3.73
C GLY A 12 6.46 -1.40 3.66
N CYS A 13 6.43 -0.62 2.58
CA CYS A 13 5.41 0.42 2.40
C CYS A 13 3.99 -0.16 2.31
N GLU A 14 3.82 -1.39 1.84
CA GLU A 14 2.53 -2.09 1.83
C GLU A 14 1.99 -2.29 3.26
N ALA A 15 2.88 -2.57 4.21
CA ALA A 15 2.54 -2.65 5.63
C ALA A 15 2.41 -1.27 6.31
N GLY A 16 2.72 -0.18 5.60
CA GLY A 16 2.64 1.19 6.09
C GLY A 16 3.84 1.63 6.94
N THR A 17 5.05 1.18 6.63
CA THR A 17 6.25 1.48 7.46
C THR A 17 6.95 2.79 7.10
N LEU A 18 6.28 3.73 6.43
CA LEU A 18 6.85 5.03 6.05
C LEU A 18 6.91 5.98 7.26
N ASN A 19 8.08 6.55 7.54
CA ASN A 19 8.18 7.70 8.43
C ASN A 19 7.89 8.99 7.65
N VAL A 20 6.65 9.47 7.74
CA VAL A 20 6.18 10.67 7.03
C VAL A 20 6.94 11.92 7.48
N ALA A 21 7.24 12.06 8.76
CA ALA A 21 7.94 13.22 9.32
C ALA A 21 9.35 13.39 8.73
N LYS A 22 9.99 12.28 8.35
CA LYS A 22 11.33 12.27 7.75
C LYS A 22 11.31 12.12 6.23
N LEU A 23 10.15 11.84 5.63
CA LEU A 23 10.00 11.41 4.23
C LEU A 23 10.92 10.22 3.90
N LYS A 24 11.02 9.25 4.81
CA LYS A 24 11.89 8.08 4.67
C LYS A 24 11.17 6.78 5.02
N GLY A 25 11.11 5.87 4.07
CA GLY A 25 10.52 4.54 4.23
C GLY A 25 11.41 3.38 3.76
N THR A 26 12.51 3.67 3.04
CA THR A 26 13.38 2.64 2.48
C THR A 26 14.09 1.83 3.56
N HIS A 27 14.66 2.50 4.57
CA HIS A 27 15.40 1.84 5.66
C HIS A 27 14.48 1.01 6.56
N THR A 28 13.27 1.49 6.84
CA THR A 28 12.26 0.74 7.59
C THR A 28 11.76 -0.45 6.78
N ALA A 29 11.51 -0.28 5.48
CA ALA A 29 11.11 -1.37 4.60
C ALA A 29 12.18 -2.47 4.54
N MET A 30 13.44 -2.11 4.32
CA MET A 30 14.57 -3.04 4.36
C MET A 30 14.64 -3.80 5.69
N LYS A 31 14.49 -3.09 6.82
CA LYS A 31 14.53 -3.75 8.14
C LYS A 31 13.35 -4.68 8.38
N THR A 32 12.14 -4.32 7.94
CA THR A 32 11.01 -5.26 8.00
C THR A 32 11.22 -6.48 7.12
N GLY A 33 11.86 -6.34 5.96
CA GLY A 33 12.31 -7.46 5.13
C GLY A 33 13.25 -8.41 5.86
N MET A 34 14.28 -7.87 6.51
CA MET A 34 15.24 -8.67 7.30
C MET A 34 14.56 -9.41 8.47
N ILE A 35 13.72 -8.72 9.25
CA ILE A 35 12.98 -9.33 10.36
C ILE A 35 12.00 -10.40 9.84
N GLY A 36 11.35 -10.14 8.70
CA GLY A 36 10.47 -11.10 8.03
C GLY A 36 11.21 -12.38 7.65
N ALA A 37 12.40 -12.24 7.05
CA ALA A 37 13.24 -13.37 6.69
C ALA A 37 13.71 -14.18 7.92
N GLU A 38 14.15 -13.51 8.99
CA GLU A 38 14.52 -14.15 10.27
C GLU A 38 13.35 -14.97 10.84
N ALA A 39 12.15 -14.38 10.87
CA ALA A 39 10.95 -15.03 11.39
C ALA A 39 10.54 -16.26 10.55
N VAL A 40 10.58 -16.14 9.22
CA VAL A 40 10.27 -17.25 8.31
C VAL A 40 11.29 -18.37 8.46
N PHE A 41 12.58 -18.04 8.51
CA PHE A 41 13.64 -19.05 8.66
C PHE A 41 13.51 -19.82 9.97
N ALA A 42 13.27 -19.12 11.09
CA ALA A 42 13.05 -19.75 12.39
C ALA A 42 11.82 -20.65 12.39
N ALA A 43 10.71 -20.21 11.77
CA ALA A 43 9.50 -21.02 11.64
C ALA A 43 9.76 -22.30 10.81
N MET A 44 10.48 -22.17 9.70
CA MET A 44 10.85 -23.33 8.87
C MET A 44 11.74 -24.32 9.62
N ALA A 45 12.72 -23.84 10.40
CA ALA A 45 13.59 -24.68 11.20
C ALA A 45 12.82 -25.44 12.30
N LEU A 46 11.92 -24.74 13.01
CA LEU A 46 11.07 -25.35 14.02
C LEU A 46 10.13 -26.41 13.43
N ASN A 47 9.57 -26.14 12.26
CA ASN A 47 8.71 -27.10 11.56
C ASN A 47 9.47 -28.35 11.14
N ARG A 48 10.71 -28.21 10.65
CA ARG A 48 11.57 -29.35 10.35
C ARG A 48 11.89 -30.17 11.60
N TYR A 49 12.22 -29.50 12.70
CA TYR A 49 12.47 -30.15 13.98
C TYR A 49 11.24 -30.96 14.45
N LYS A 50 10.05 -30.35 14.48
CA LYS A 50 8.79 -31.02 14.85
C LYS A 50 8.44 -32.18 13.92
N ALA A 51 8.73 -32.05 12.63
CA ALA A 51 8.50 -33.14 11.67
C ALA A 51 9.41 -34.34 11.97
N ASN A 52 10.67 -34.11 12.34
CA ASN A 52 11.60 -35.16 12.73
C ASN A 52 11.17 -35.83 14.05
N GLU A 53 10.81 -35.04 15.09
CA GLU A 53 10.29 -35.60 16.36
C GLU A 53 9.06 -36.47 16.13
N LYS A 54 8.14 -36.04 15.25
CA LYS A 54 6.95 -36.82 14.93
C LYS A 54 7.31 -38.16 14.26
N GLN A 55 8.29 -38.17 13.37
CA GLN A 55 8.77 -39.41 12.75
C GLN A 55 9.42 -40.36 13.77
N GLU A 56 10.19 -39.83 14.72
CA GLU A 56 10.78 -40.62 15.80
C GLU A 56 9.69 -41.20 16.73
N GLN A 57 8.68 -40.40 17.08
CA GLN A 57 7.53 -40.84 17.89
C GLN A 57 6.67 -41.87 17.16
N GLU A 58 6.44 -41.71 15.85
CA GLU A 58 5.72 -42.69 15.02
C GLU A 58 6.50 -44.01 14.94
N GLN A 59 7.83 -43.98 14.76
CA GLN A 59 8.67 -45.19 14.80
C GLN A 59 8.67 -45.87 16.17
N GLU A 60 8.75 -45.10 17.26
CA GLU A 60 8.72 -45.64 18.61
C GLU A 60 7.33 -46.23 18.95
N GLN A 61 6.24 -45.60 18.49
CA GLN A 61 4.90 -46.16 18.58
C GLN A 61 4.74 -47.44 17.77
N ASP A 62 5.25 -47.49 16.53
CA ASP A 62 5.21 -48.70 15.70
C ASP A 62 6.02 -49.85 16.34
N LEU A 63 7.18 -49.54 16.94
CA LEU A 63 8.00 -50.51 17.67
C LEU A 63 7.29 -51.00 18.95
N ASN A 64 6.68 -50.10 19.72
CA ASN A 64 5.93 -50.44 20.93
C ASN A 64 4.67 -51.26 20.63
N LYS A 65 4.02 -50.99 19.50
CA LYS A 65 2.89 -51.76 18.97
C LYS A 65 3.31 -53.16 18.51
N ALA A 66 4.49 -53.31 17.89
CA ALA A 66 5.09 -54.61 17.59
C ALA A 66 5.47 -55.41 18.86
N LEU A 67 5.69 -54.72 19.99
CA LEU A 67 6.03 -55.29 21.29
C LEU A 67 4.82 -55.50 22.23
N ASN A 68 3.57 -55.33 21.75
CA ASN A 68 2.33 -55.44 22.55
C ASN A 68 2.34 -54.62 23.85
N LYS A 69 2.86 -53.38 23.80
CA LYS A 69 2.71 -52.42 24.89
C LYS A 69 1.68 -51.38 24.49
N ASP A 70 0.49 -51.46 25.08
CA ASP A 70 -0.56 -50.47 24.88
C ASP A 70 -0.14 -49.11 25.46
N ALA A 71 0.02 -48.12 24.57
CA ALA A 71 0.12 -46.72 24.95
C ALA A 71 -0.66 -45.86 23.95
N THR A 72 -1.89 -45.51 24.33
CA THR A 72 -2.74 -44.54 23.64
C THR A 72 -2.47 -43.15 24.17
N LEU A 73 -1.89 -42.27 23.35
CA LEU A 73 -2.02 -40.81 23.47
C LEU A 73 -1.98 -40.22 22.05
N ASN A 74 -3.14 -39.78 21.55
CA ASN A 74 -3.24 -38.97 20.33
C ASN A 74 -3.65 -37.57 20.75
N GLU A 75 -2.70 -36.63 20.78
CA GLU A 75 -3.00 -35.21 20.70
C GLU A 75 -2.65 -34.72 19.29
N GLU A 76 -3.65 -34.26 18.56
CA GLU A 76 -3.47 -33.60 17.28
C GLU A 76 -2.75 -32.27 17.49
N ILE A 77 -1.44 -32.27 17.29
CA ILE A 77 -0.64 -31.03 17.19
C ILE A 77 -1.02 -30.37 15.86
N GLY A 78 -1.95 -29.43 15.91
CA GLY A 78 -2.30 -28.57 14.78
C GLY A 78 -1.04 -27.93 14.19
N THR A 79 -0.81 -28.18 12.90
CA THR A 79 0.31 -27.67 12.09
C THR A 79 0.12 -26.17 11.80
N GLY A 80 0.02 -25.35 12.84
CA GLY A 80 -0.04 -23.91 12.72
C GLY A 80 1.34 -23.36 12.42
N ASN A 81 1.64 -23.13 11.13
CA ASN A 81 2.77 -22.30 10.65
C ASN A 81 2.60 -20.84 11.11
N SER A 82 2.58 -20.61 12.42
CA SER A 82 2.32 -19.31 12.99
C SER A 82 3.57 -18.45 12.88
N LEU A 83 3.56 -17.50 11.93
CA LEU A 83 4.56 -16.44 11.83
C LEU A 83 4.32 -15.34 12.89
N GLU A 84 3.59 -15.62 13.97
CA GLU A 84 3.32 -14.66 15.05
C GLU A 84 4.60 -14.12 15.70
N HIS A 85 5.69 -14.91 15.66
CA HIS A 85 7.01 -14.46 16.12
C HIS A 85 7.49 -13.19 15.40
N PHE A 86 7.13 -12.99 14.13
CA PHE A 86 7.41 -11.75 13.40
C PHE A 86 6.87 -10.52 14.13
N THR A 87 5.65 -10.59 14.68
CA THR A 87 5.02 -9.45 15.36
C THR A 87 5.81 -9.05 16.60
N LEU A 88 6.38 -10.03 17.32
CA LEU A 88 7.22 -9.79 18.49
C LEU A 88 8.54 -9.12 18.09
N LEU A 89 9.24 -9.67 17.09
CA LEU A 89 10.49 -9.11 16.58
C LEU A 89 10.29 -7.70 16.03
N TYR A 90 9.21 -7.46 15.29
CA TYR A 90 8.87 -6.14 14.77
C TYR A 90 8.65 -5.13 15.90
N LYS A 91 7.82 -5.46 16.91
CA LYS A 91 7.56 -4.58 18.06
C LYS A 91 8.82 -4.29 18.90
N ALA A 92 9.74 -5.25 18.98
CA ALA A 92 11.03 -5.09 19.66
C ALA A 92 12.05 -4.26 18.85
N SER A 93 11.84 -4.10 17.54
CA SER A 93 12.78 -3.44 16.66
C SER A 93 12.75 -1.91 16.76
N TRP A 94 13.85 -1.27 16.33
CA TRP A 94 13.93 0.18 16.20
C TRP A 94 12.92 0.74 15.18
N VAL A 95 12.45 -0.07 14.22
CA VAL A 95 11.44 0.37 13.23
C VAL A 95 10.14 0.74 13.94
N TYR A 96 9.66 -0.14 14.82
CA TYR A 96 8.47 0.12 15.60
C TYR A 96 8.64 1.35 16.47
N GLN A 97 9.79 1.48 17.15
CA GLN A 97 10.09 2.64 17.99
C GLN A 97 10.10 3.95 17.18
N GLU A 98 10.74 3.96 16.01
CA GLU A 98 10.82 5.13 15.13
C GLU A 98 9.43 5.58 14.65
N LEU A 99 8.61 4.63 14.19
CA LEU A 99 7.25 4.91 13.72
C LEU A 99 6.34 5.35 14.86
N TYR A 100 6.47 4.69 16.02
CA TYR A 100 5.71 5.07 17.21
C TYR A 100 6.05 6.49 17.67
N GLN A 101 7.32 6.90 17.61
CA GLN A 101 7.73 8.26 17.91
C GLN A 101 7.20 9.31 16.92
N SER A 102 6.93 8.93 15.67
CA SER A 102 6.43 9.87 14.65
C SER A 102 4.92 9.76 14.39
N ARG A 103 4.21 8.90 15.15
CA ARG A 103 2.81 8.53 14.91
C ARG A 103 1.82 9.69 14.88
N ASN A 104 2.08 10.75 15.64
CA ASN A 104 1.18 11.90 15.73
C ASN A 104 1.46 12.97 14.67
N PHE A 105 2.55 12.87 13.90
CA PHE A 105 2.97 13.93 12.98
C PHE A 105 1.90 14.23 11.92
N ALA A 106 1.50 13.24 11.13
CA ALA A 106 0.53 13.45 10.05
C ALA A 106 -0.87 13.87 10.57
N PRO A 107 -1.46 13.21 11.60
CA PRO A 107 -2.75 13.62 12.12
C PRO A 107 -2.77 15.05 12.71
N ILE A 108 -1.68 15.50 13.34
CA ILE A 108 -1.57 16.89 13.80
C ILE A 108 -1.56 17.85 12.61
N THR A 109 -0.76 17.56 11.57
CA THR A 109 -0.68 18.39 10.36
C THR A 109 -2.04 18.51 9.66
N HIS A 110 -2.77 17.40 9.53
CA HIS A 110 -4.09 17.38 8.88
C HIS A 110 -5.16 18.15 9.68
N ARG A 111 -5.15 18.07 11.01
CA ARG A 111 -6.16 18.74 11.86
C ARG A 111 -5.87 20.21 12.10
N CYS A 112 -4.61 20.58 12.22
CA CYS A 112 -4.19 21.96 12.56
C CYS A 112 -3.76 22.76 11.32
N ASN A 113 -4.12 22.29 10.12
CA ASN A 113 -3.98 22.99 8.83
C ASN A 113 -2.63 23.71 8.67
N ALA A 114 -1.53 22.95 8.78
CA ALA A 114 -0.15 23.42 8.64
C ALA A 114 0.34 24.44 9.69
N MET A 115 -0.24 24.50 10.90
CA MET A 115 0.38 25.21 12.02
C MET A 115 1.63 24.46 12.49
N LEU A 116 2.73 24.63 11.76
CA LEU A 116 4.04 23.99 11.96
C LEU A 116 4.51 24.03 13.42
N GLY A 117 4.08 25.04 14.19
CA GLY A 117 4.41 25.22 15.59
C GLY A 117 4.02 24.03 16.49
N VAL A 118 2.86 23.40 16.27
CA VAL A 118 2.41 22.29 17.14
C VAL A 118 3.21 21.01 16.86
N THR A 119 3.39 20.65 15.59
CA THR A 119 4.26 19.54 15.18
C THR A 119 5.70 19.78 15.58
N TRP A 120 6.19 21.02 15.43
CA TRP A 120 7.56 21.38 15.81
C TRP A 120 7.75 21.29 17.34
N PHE A 121 6.80 21.81 18.12
CA PHE A 121 6.85 21.73 19.58
C PHE A 121 6.83 20.29 20.09
N GLU A 122 5.96 19.46 19.53
CA GLU A 122 5.85 18.05 19.90
C GLU A 122 7.13 17.26 19.57
N GLN A 123 7.69 17.48 18.38
CA GLN A 123 8.87 16.75 17.92
C GLN A 123 10.17 17.24 18.59
N ASN A 124 10.30 18.54 18.87
CA ASN A 124 11.54 19.14 19.36
C ASN A 124 11.56 19.38 20.87
N ILE A 125 10.45 19.77 21.49
CA ILE A 125 10.37 20.13 22.92
C ILE A 125 9.85 18.97 23.75
N LEU A 126 8.76 18.33 23.32
CA LEU A 126 8.21 17.17 24.03
C LEU A 126 8.93 15.87 23.67
N HIS A 127 9.97 15.92 22.84
CA HIS A 127 10.75 14.76 22.40
C HIS A 127 9.87 13.57 21.99
N LYS A 128 8.75 13.83 21.30
CA LYS A 128 7.87 12.79 20.73
C LYS A 128 7.14 11.94 21.79
N SER A 129 6.94 12.50 22.98
CA SER A 129 6.46 11.78 24.17
C SER A 129 4.99 11.99 24.52
N LEU A 130 4.15 12.44 23.59
CA LEU A 130 2.73 12.62 23.90
C LEU A 130 2.11 11.28 24.39
N PRO A 131 1.35 11.30 25.51
CA PRO A 131 0.79 10.08 26.11
C PRO A 131 -0.43 9.53 25.35
N PHE A 132 -0.83 10.16 24.25
CA PHE A 132 -1.95 9.76 23.40
C PHE A 132 -1.54 9.59 21.94
N THR A 133 -2.38 8.89 21.18
CA THR A 133 -2.21 8.67 19.73
C THR A 133 -3.40 9.26 19.00
N LEU A 134 -3.12 10.20 18.10
CA LEU A 134 -4.11 10.75 17.19
C LEU A 134 -4.26 9.85 15.96
N HIS A 135 -5.48 9.79 15.43
CA HIS A 135 -5.80 8.96 14.29
C HIS A 135 -6.53 9.79 13.23
N ASP A 136 -6.17 9.57 11.97
CA ASP A 136 -6.96 10.03 10.83
C ASP A 136 -7.99 8.96 10.51
N SER A 137 -9.26 9.28 10.78
CA SER A 137 -10.38 8.34 10.63
C SER A 137 -11.13 8.48 9.31
N LYS A 138 -10.80 9.50 8.50
CA LYS A 138 -11.47 9.78 7.23
C LYS A 138 -10.59 9.34 6.06
N PRO A 139 -11.02 8.38 5.23
CA PRO A 139 -10.24 7.94 4.08
C PRO A 139 -10.15 9.04 3.02
N ASP A 140 -9.04 9.08 2.28
CA ASP A 140 -8.70 10.18 1.37
C ASP A 140 -9.72 10.40 0.25
N HIS A 141 -10.29 9.34 -0.30
CA HIS A 141 -11.31 9.42 -1.35
C HIS A 141 -12.56 10.18 -0.88
N SER A 142 -12.90 10.10 0.41
CA SER A 142 -14.10 10.73 0.97
C SER A 142 -13.97 12.24 1.24
N GLN A 143 -12.77 12.80 1.05
CA GLN A 143 -12.46 14.17 1.47
C GLN A 143 -12.65 15.24 0.38
N LEU A 144 -13.02 14.85 -0.85
CA LEU A 144 -13.28 15.81 -1.92
C LEU A 144 -14.54 16.65 -1.64
N GLN A 145 -14.46 17.94 -1.95
CA GLN A 145 -15.61 18.84 -1.92
C GLN A 145 -16.30 18.87 -3.28
N ASN A 146 -17.61 19.09 -3.28
CA ASN A 146 -18.35 19.28 -4.53
C ASN A 146 -17.87 20.56 -5.23
N VAL A 147 -17.92 20.56 -6.56
CA VAL A 147 -17.52 21.71 -7.41
C VAL A 147 -18.24 22.99 -7.01
N SER A 148 -19.51 22.91 -6.61
CA SER A 148 -20.29 24.07 -6.16
C SER A 148 -19.75 24.76 -4.91
N ARG A 149 -18.86 24.10 -4.15
CA ARG A 149 -18.22 24.62 -2.93
C ARG A 149 -16.72 24.89 -3.12
N SER A 150 -16.22 24.78 -4.34
CA SER A 150 -14.79 24.94 -4.64
C SER A 150 -14.59 26.01 -5.71
N SER A 151 -13.50 26.77 -5.61
CA SER A 151 -13.07 27.68 -6.66
C SER A 151 -12.19 26.96 -7.67
N THR A 152 -12.32 27.33 -8.95
CA THR A 152 -11.42 26.80 -9.99
C THR A 152 -10.04 27.43 -9.81
N ILE A 153 -9.00 26.59 -9.82
CA ILE A 153 -7.60 27.03 -9.78
C ILE A 153 -7.11 27.17 -11.22
N THR A 154 -6.62 28.36 -11.58
CA THR A 154 -5.99 28.62 -12.87
C THR A 154 -4.49 28.42 -12.74
N TYR A 155 -3.96 27.34 -13.34
CA TYR A 155 -2.53 27.09 -13.42
C TYR A 155 -1.91 27.84 -14.61
N PRO A 156 -0.70 28.41 -14.46
CA PRO A 156 0.06 28.94 -15.59
C PRO A 156 0.29 27.86 -16.66
N LYS A 157 0.30 28.26 -17.93
CA LYS A 157 0.69 27.37 -19.02
C LYS A 157 2.19 27.03 -18.89
N PRO A 158 2.61 25.82 -19.28
CA PRO A 158 4.02 25.44 -19.26
C PRO A 158 4.83 26.32 -20.22
N ASP A 159 6.03 26.70 -19.79
CA ASP A 159 6.99 27.50 -20.56
C ASP A 159 7.99 26.64 -21.36
N ASN A 160 7.95 25.32 -21.20
CA ASN A 160 8.86 24.33 -21.78
C ASN A 160 10.35 24.56 -21.46
N LEU A 161 10.64 25.32 -20.39
CA LEU A 161 11.99 25.56 -19.87
C LEU A 161 12.12 25.08 -18.43
N LEU A 162 11.21 25.55 -17.56
CA LEU A 162 11.14 25.17 -16.15
C LEU A 162 9.89 24.32 -15.86
N THR A 163 8.85 24.52 -16.66
CA THR A 163 7.54 23.90 -16.52
C THR A 163 7.15 23.25 -17.83
N PHE A 164 6.71 22.01 -17.77
CA PHE A 164 6.41 21.19 -18.94
C PHE A 164 4.97 20.71 -18.86
N ASP A 165 4.40 20.38 -20.01
CA ASP A 165 3.12 19.70 -20.03
C ASP A 165 3.26 18.25 -19.50
N ARG A 166 2.11 17.66 -19.17
CA ARG A 166 2.05 16.32 -18.57
C ARG A 166 2.53 15.23 -19.53
N LEU A 167 2.25 15.33 -20.83
CA LEU A 167 2.61 14.29 -21.81
C LEU A 167 4.13 14.28 -22.07
N SER A 168 4.77 15.44 -22.13
CA SER A 168 6.23 15.54 -22.17
C SER A 168 6.88 14.87 -20.95
N SER A 169 6.26 14.98 -19.77
CA SER A 169 6.75 14.32 -18.55
C SER A 169 6.55 12.80 -18.59
N VAL A 170 5.40 12.34 -19.09
CA VAL A 170 5.09 10.91 -19.29
C VAL A 170 6.06 10.27 -20.27
N PHE A 171 6.41 10.97 -21.34
CA PHE A 171 7.39 10.50 -22.32
C PHE A 171 8.76 10.20 -21.68
N LEU A 172 9.22 11.05 -20.75
CA LEU A 172 10.49 10.85 -20.03
C LEU A 172 10.46 9.67 -19.06
N ALA A 173 9.27 9.26 -18.59
CA ALA A 173 9.13 8.04 -17.78
C ALA A 173 9.33 6.75 -18.59
N ASN A 174 9.51 6.85 -19.91
CA ASN A 174 9.80 5.74 -20.83
C ASN A 174 8.88 4.54 -20.61
N ILE A 175 7.57 4.82 -20.53
CA ILE A 175 6.54 3.83 -20.21
C ILE A 175 6.34 2.91 -21.40
N GLN A 176 6.24 1.61 -21.13
CA GLN A 176 5.96 0.61 -22.15
C GLN A 176 4.80 -0.27 -21.69
N HIS A 177 3.81 -0.43 -22.56
CA HIS A 177 2.73 -1.40 -22.42
C HIS A 177 2.50 -1.99 -23.81
N ASP A 178 2.27 -3.30 -23.89
CA ASP A 178 1.72 -3.88 -25.12
C ASP A 178 0.34 -3.29 -25.38
N ALA A 179 0.04 -2.94 -26.63
CA ALA A 179 -1.21 -2.32 -27.05
C ALA A 179 -2.37 -3.32 -27.08
N ASP A 180 -2.08 -4.61 -27.28
CA ASP A 180 -3.11 -5.67 -27.37
C ASP A 180 -3.45 -6.28 -25.99
N GLN A 181 -2.85 -5.79 -24.91
CA GLN A 181 -3.13 -6.27 -23.57
C GLN A 181 -4.45 -5.70 -23.00
N PRO A 182 -5.15 -6.43 -22.12
CA PRO A 182 -6.35 -5.91 -21.48
C PRO A 182 -6.05 -4.71 -20.58
N CYS A 183 -6.96 -3.73 -20.58
CA CYS A 183 -6.85 -2.57 -19.68
C CYS A 183 -6.81 -3.03 -18.22
N HIS A 184 -5.73 -2.65 -17.54
CA HIS A 184 -5.46 -3.02 -16.15
C HIS A 184 -6.12 -2.06 -15.14
N LEU A 185 -6.80 -1.03 -15.63
CA LEU A 185 -7.58 -0.05 -14.87
C LEU A 185 -9.06 -0.32 -15.11
N LYS A 186 -9.67 -1.07 -14.19
CA LYS A 186 -11.04 -1.55 -14.36
C LYS A 186 -12.01 -0.62 -13.64
N LEU A 187 -13.15 -0.34 -14.27
CA LEU A 187 -14.26 0.35 -13.61
C LEU A 187 -15.23 -0.71 -13.09
N ILE A 188 -15.67 -0.59 -11.84
CA ILE A 188 -16.75 -1.41 -11.29
C ILE A 188 -18.06 -1.09 -12.02
N ASP A 189 -18.32 0.20 -12.22
CA ASP A 189 -19.44 0.74 -12.99
C ASP A 189 -18.95 1.81 -13.98
N PRO A 190 -19.02 1.55 -15.30
CA PRO A 190 -18.62 2.50 -16.34
C PRO A 190 -19.43 3.81 -16.38
N SER A 191 -20.61 3.85 -15.76
CA SER A 191 -21.48 5.03 -15.78
C SER A 191 -21.07 6.09 -14.75
N ILE A 192 -20.42 5.70 -13.64
CA ILE A 192 -20.08 6.59 -12.52
C ILE A 192 -19.23 7.81 -12.92
N PRO A 193 -18.18 7.69 -13.75
CA PRO A 193 -17.37 8.85 -14.15
C PRO A 193 -18.21 9.97 -14.77
N ILE A 194 -19.14 9.61 -15.66
CA ILE A 194 -19.98 10.58 -16.38
C ILE A 194 -21.19 11.02 -15.55
N CYS A 195 -21.91 10.08 -14.93
CA CYS A 195 -23.18 10.36 -14.26
C CYS A 195 -22.99 10.96 -12.86
N THR A 196 -21.88 10.67 -12.19
CA THR A 196 -21.66 11.07 -10.78
C THR A 196 -20.43 11.97 -10.62
N ASN A 197 -19.25 11.49 -11.03
CA ASN A 197 -17.99 12.18 -10.72
C ASN A 197 -17.84 13.49 -11.51
N LEU A 198 -18.20 13.50 -12.80
CA LEU A 198 -18.18 14.69 -13.63
C LEU A 198 -19.07 15.82 -13.07
N PRO A 199 -20.37 15.64 -12.82
CA PRO A 199 -21.22 16.73 -12.30
C PRO A 199 -20.90 17.13 -10.86
N ARG A 200 -20.47 16.20 -9.99
CA ARG A 200 -20.24 16.50 -8.56
C ARG A 200 -18.85 17.05 -8.28
N PHE A 201 -17.83 16.50 -8.94
CA PHE A 201 -16.41 16.72 -8.64
C PHE A 201 -15.60 17.22 -9.84
N ALA A 202 -16.25 17.52 -10.98
CA ALA A 202 -15.60 17.90 -12.23
C ALA A 202 -14.55 16.86 -12.68
N GLU A 203 -14.90 15.58 -12.54
CA GLU A 203 -14.10 14.39 -12.84
C GLU A 203 -12.63 14.53 -12.42
N PRO A 204 -12.33 14.30 -11.13
CA PRO A 204 -11.03 14.62 -10.56
C PRO A 204 -9.89 13.74 -11.10
N ALA A 205 -10.19 12.59 -11.72
CA ALA A 205 -9.17 11.70 -12.29
C ALA A 205 -8.34 12.38 -13.38
N GLN A 206 -8.94 13.33 -14.10
CA GLN A 206 -8.24 14.15 -15.10
C GLN A 206 -7.14 15.02 -14.49
N ARG A 207 -7.18 15.28 -13.16
CA ARG A 207 -6.24 16.19 -12.47
C ARG A 207 -5.30 15.46 -11.53
N TYR A 208 -5.80 14.55 -10.68
CA TYR A 208 -4.91 13.84 -9.74
C TYR A 208 -4.05 12.80 -10.45
N CYS A 209 -4.45 12.32 -11.63
CA CYS A 209 -3.65 11.38 -12.39
C CYS A 209 -2.39 12.08 -12.92
N PRO A 210 -1.18 11.66 -12.47
CA PRO A 210 0.05 12.30 -12.89
C PRO A 210 0.40 12.02 -14.36
N ALA A 211 -0.25 11.03 -14.98
CA ALA A 211 0.16 10.50 -16.28
C ALA A 211 -0.90 10.63 -17.39
N ALA A 212 -1.89 11.52 -17.23
CA ALA A 212 -2.90 11.77 -18.28
C ALA A 212 -3.70 10.53 -18.74
N VAL A 213 -3.84 9.53 -17.88
CA VAL A 213 -4.52 8.28 -18.22
C VAL A 213 -6.01 8.48 -18.46
N TYR A 214 -6.65 9.40 -17.74
CA TYR A 214 -8.09 9.62 -17.79
C TYR A 214 -8.41 10.95 -18.46
N GLU A 215 -9.33 10.92 -19.41
CA GLU A 215 -9.85 12.10 -20.09
C GLU A 215 -11.34 11.98 -20.39
N ILE A 216 -12.01 13.12 -20.44
CA ILE A 216 -13.39 13.22 -20.91
C ILE A 216 -13.36 13.69 -22.36
N VAL A 217 -13.84 12.83 -23.26
CA VAL A 217 -13.86 13.07 -24.71
C VAL A 217 -15.28 13.18 -25.22
N MET A 218 -15.47 13.98 -26.26
CA MET A 218 -16.74 14.10 -26.97
C MET A 218 -16.65 13.28 -28.25
N ILE A 219 -17.41 12.17 -28.33
CA ILE A 219 -17.47 11.30 -29.51
C ILE A 219 -18.93 11.23 -29.96
N ASP A 220 -19.22 11.60 -31.21
CA ASP A 220 -20.58 11.56 -31.79
C ASP A 220 -21.65 12.32 -30.96
N LYS A 221 -21.25 13.44 -30.35
CA LYS A 221 -22.07 14.26 -29.41
C LYS A 221 -22.36 13.60 -28.06
N GLU A 222 -21.77 12.44 -27.78
CA GLU A 222 -21.81 11.81 -26.46
C GLU A 222 -20.54 12.11 -25.67
N VAL A 223 -20.69 12.39 -24.38
CA VAL A 223 -19.59 12.54 -23.44
C VAL A 223 -19.14 11.14 -23.01
N LYS A 224 -17.89 10.78 -23.28
CA LYS A 224 -17.31 9.48 -22.89
C LYS A 224 -16.11 9.67 -21.98
N PHE A 225 -15.96 8.74 -21.05
CA PHE A 225 -14.78 8.64 -20.19
C PHE A 225 -13.80 7.67 -20.84
N GLN A 226 -12.66 8.19 -21.29
CA GLN A 226 -11.63 7.42 -21.97
C GLN A 226 -10.45 7.16 -21.04
N ILE A 227 -9.95 5.92 -21.09
CA ILE A 227 -8.82 5.42 -20.31
C ILE A 227 -7.69 5.06 -21.27
N ASN A 228 -6.65 5.88 -21.30
CA ASN A 228 -5.41 5.66 -22.05
C ASN A 228 -4.41 4.94 -21.13
N ALA A 229 -4.65 3.65 -20.92
CA ALA A 229 -3.92 2.83 -19.94
C ALA A 229 -2.43 2.68 -20.27
N GLU A 230 -2.03 2.89 -21.51
CA GLU A 230 -0.65 2.82 -21.99
C GLU A 230 0.24 3.84 -21.27
N ASN A 231 -0.34 4.96 -20.82
CA ASN A 231 0.38 6.01 -20.08
C ASN A 231 0.53 5.72 -18.58
N CYS A 232 0.02 4.61 -18.05
CA CYS A 232 -0.03 4.38 -16.61
C CYS A 232 1.36 4.22 -15.98
N ILE A 233 1.71 5.06 -15.00
CA ILE A 233 2.97 4.96 -14.23
C ILE A 233 2.86 4.13 -12.93
N HIS A 234 1.75 3.43 -12.74
CA HIS A 234 1.51 2.52 -11.60
C HIS A 234 1.54 3.18 -10.21
N CYS A 235 1.33 4.50 -10.13
CA CYS A 235 1.36 5.27 -8.87
C CYS A 235 0.23 4.94 -7.87
N LYS A 236 -0.80 4.20 -8.29
CA LYS A 236 -2.01 3.83 -7.50
C LYS A 236 -2.89 4.98 -7.03
N ALA A 237 -2.59 6.23 -7.40
CA ALA A 237 -3.36 7.39 -6.96
C ALA A 237 -4.86 7.32 -7.32
N CYS A 238 -5.21 6.76 -8.48
CA CYS A 238 -6.60 6.62 -8.92
C CYS A 238 -7.41 5.66 -8.03
N ASP A 239 -6.83 4.50 -7.72
CA ASP A 239 -7.40 3.49 -6.82
C ASP A 239 -7.66 4.08 -5.41
N ILE A 240 -6.74 4.95 -4.94
CA ILE A 240 -6.81 5.57 -3.62
C ILE A 240 -7.75 6.78 -3.57
N LYS A 241 -7.74 7.63 -4.62
CA LYS A 241 -8.33 8.98 -4.56
C LYS A 241 -9.67 9.11 -5.26
N ASP A 242 -10.09 8.14 -6.06
CA ASP A 242 -11.41 8.17 -6.70
C ASP A 242 -12.53 8.30 -5.65
N PRO A 243 -13.31 9.39 -5.63
CA PRO A 243 -14.34 9.63 -4.62
C PRO A 243 -15.38 8.50 -4.53
N SER A 244 -15.60 7.79 -5.64
CA SER A 244 -16.57 6.70 -5.73
C SER A 244 -15.95 5.31 -5.49
N GLN A 245 -14.62 5.20 -5.31
CA GLN A 245 -13.90 3.92 -5.20
C GLN A 245 -14.29 2.93 -6.32
N ASN A 246 -14.44 3.46 -7.53
CA ASN A 246 -14.91 2.76 -8.72
C ASN A 246 -13.77 2.23 -9.59
N ILE A 247 -12.62 2.92 -9.60
CA ILE A 247 -11.42 2.49 -10.31
C ILE A 247 -10.71 1.42 -9.47
N VAL A 248 -10.50 0.25 -10.05
CA VAL A 248 -9.72 -0.85 -9.47
C VAL A 248 -8.44 -1.03 -10.28
N TRP A 249 -7.30 -0.77 -9.65
CA TRP A 249 -6.00 -1.04 -10.25
C TRP A 249 -5.66 -2.53 -10.15
N THR A 250 -5.31 -3.14 -11.28
CA THR A 250 -4.72 -4.48 -11.34
C THR A 250 -3.36 -4.42 -12.01
N PRO A 251 -2.44 -5.35 -11.73
CA PRO A 251 -1.17 -5.41 -12.45
C PRO A 251 -1.43 -5.67 -13.95
N PRO A 252 -0.79 -4.90 -14.86
CA PRO A 252 -0.71 -5.26 -16.28
C PRO A 252 0.16 -6.50 -16.50
N GLU A 253 0.33 -6.88 -17.77
CA GLU A 253 1.29 -7.93 -18.14
C GLU A 253 2.71 -7.60 -17.66
N GLY A 254 3.46 -8.64 -17.28
CA GLY A 254 4.80 -8.50 -16.72
C GLY A 254 5.76 -7.81 -17.68
N GLY A 255 6.48 -6.80 -17.19
CA GLY A 255 7.36 -5.95 -18.01
C GLY A 255 6.69 -4.67 -18.51
N GLY A 256 5.36 -4.55 -18.39
CA GLY A 256 4.65 -3.30 -18.63
C GLY A 256 4.83 -2.29 -17.50
N GLY A 257 4.77 -1.00 -17.82
CA GLY A 257 4.88 0.10 -16.86
C GLY A 257 6.05 1.06 -17.14
N PRO A 258 6.39 1.92 -16.16
CA PRO A 258 7.47 2.87 -16.30
C PRO A 258 8.85 2.20 -16.28
N ASN A 259 9.78 2.68 -17.10
CA ASN A 259 11.16 2.21 -17.16
C ASN A 259 12.12 3.27 -16.59
N TYR A 260 12.18 3.33 -15.26
CA TYR A 260 12.99 4.30 -14.54
C TYR A 260 14.46 3.86 -14.44
N SER A 261 15.38 4.72 -14.89
CA SER A 261 16.82 4.53 -14.73
C SER A 261 17.38 5.48 -13.67
N GLY A 262 17.78 4.93 -12.52
CA GLY A 262 18.43 5.70 -11.44
C GLY A 262 17.51 6.65 -10.67
N MET A 263 16.20 6.37 -10.66
CA MET A 263 15.20 7.13 -9.91
C MET A 263 14.96 6.55 -8.51
#